data_AF-A0A3P8VQ27-F1
#
_entry.id   AF-A0A3P8VQ27-F1
#
_cell.length_a   1.000
_cell.length_b   1.000
_cell.length_c   1.000
_cell.angle_alpha   90.00
_cell.angle_beta   90.00
_cell.angle_gamma   90.00
#
_symmetry.space_group_name_H-M   'P 1'
#
loop_
_entity.id
_entity.type
_entity.pdbx_description
1 polymer ?
#
loop_
_entity_poly.entity_id
_entity_poly.type
_entity_poly.pdbx_seq_one_letter_code
_entity_poly.pdbx_strand_id
1 'polypeptide(L)'
;MKLLRSFSAHRMKRSVSSLSREKSAHVQSKLRALLQRRDRIKELSVKRRQELELSRMLCIFNRDVAQRMLKMTEAGKAELSDLQTKMKLLQKHQVFEAEILAHSEIINNELVSLFHPKSKEVKKSTAALKLLWEELRNAVASRGIALEANRDFLEFLQKVEKVEAWIRHKVRRRL
;
A
#
# COMPACT_ATOMS: atom_id res chain seq x y z
N MET A 1 -59.80 57.44 22.58
CA MET A 1 -58.59 56.85 23.21
C MET A 1 -58.47 55.32 23.14
N LYS A 2 -59.55 54.52 23.03
CA LYS A 2 -59.46 53.03 22.99
C LYS A 2 -58.78 52.46 21.72
N LEU A 3 -59.00 53.08 20.55
CA LEU A 3 -58.44 52.65 19.25
C LEU A 3 -56.91 52.78 19.17
N LEU A 4 -56.34 53.90 19.64
CA LEU A 4 -54.88 54.14 19.68
C LEU A 4 -54.14 53.12 20.57
N ARG A 5 -54.74 52.72 21.69
CA ARG A 5 -54.18 51.68 22.59
C ARG A 5 -54.22 50.30 21.93
N SER A 6 -55.29 49.97 21.20
CA SER A 6 -55.40 48.69 20.46
C SER A 6 -54.39 48.55 19.32
N PHE A 7 -54.11 49.66 18.61
CA PHE A 7 -53.15 49.72 17.51
C PHE A 7 -51.71 49.60 18.01
N SER A 8 -51.41 50.23 19.15
CA SER A 8 -50.12 50.10 19.84
C SER A 8 -49.88 48.66 20.34
N ALA A 9 -50.90 48.04 20.95
CA ALA A 9 -50.82 46.65 21.41
C ALA A 9 -50.63 45.64 20.25
N HIS A 10 -51.31 45.85 19.12
CA HIS A 10 -51.13 45.03 17.92
C HIS A 10 -49.72 45.19 17.31
N ARG A 11 -49.19 46.42 17.28
CA ARG A 11 -47.84 46.71 16.80
C ARG A 11 -46.77 46.06 17.69
N MET A 12 -46.95 46.11 19.01
CA MET A 12 -46.05 45.44 19.96
C MET A 12 -46.10 43.91 19.82
N LYS A 13 -47.29 43.30 19.70
CA LYS A 13 -47.41 41.85 19.46
C LYS A 13 -46.73 41.42 18.16
N ARG A 14 -46.87 42.20 17.08
CA ARG A 14 -46.17 41.96 15.81
C ARG A 14 -44.65 42.06 15.97
N SER A 15 -44.13 43.08 16.64
CA SER A 15 -42.70 43.25 16.90
C SER A 15 -42.09 42.11 17.72
N VAL A 16 -42.79 41.65 18.77
CA VAL A 16 -42.36 40.51 19.57
C VAL A 16 -42.38 39.22 18.75
N SER A 17 -43.39 39.03 17.90
CA SER A 17 -43.48 37.85 17.02
C SER A 17 -42.38 37.83 15.95
N SER A 18 -42.01 38.98 15.37
CA SER A 18 -40.91 39.06 14.41
C SER A 18 -39.56 38.81 15.07
N LEU A 19 -39.33 39.37 16.28
CA LEU A 19 -38.10 39.13 17.03
C LEU A 19 -37.93 37.66 17.43
N SER A 20 -39.03 36.99 17.82
CA SER A 20 -39.03 35.56 18.13
C SER A 20 -38.72 34.71 16.90
N ARG A 21 -39.30 35.07 15.74
CA ARG A 21 -39.08 34.39 14.46
C ARG A 21 -37.64 34.55 13.96
N GLU A 22 -37.05 35.74 14.14
CA GLU A 22 -35.67 36.04 13.76
C GLU A 22 -34.64 35.32 14.65
N LYS A 23 -34.89 35.28 15.98
CA LYS A 23 -34.08 34.47 16.90
C LYS A 23 -34.18 32.97 16.58
N SER A 24 -35.37 32.48 16.24
CA SER A 24 -35.58 31.10 15.79
C SER A 24 -34.81 30.78 14.50
N ALA A 25 -34.85 31.68 13.52
CA ALA A 25 -34.10 31.54 12.27
C ALA A 25 -32.57 31.52 12.49
N HIS A 26 -32.05 32.34 13.40
CA HIS A 26 -30.63 32.34 13.75
C HIS A 26 -30.19 31.02 14.39
N VAL A 27 -30.99 30.48 15.31
CA VAL A 27 -30.75 29.17 15.93
C VAL A 27 -30.79 28.04 14.89
N GLN A 28 -31.77 28.05 13.98
CA GLN A 28 -31.85 27.08 12.89
C GLN A 28 -30.65 27.15 11.95
N SER A 29 -30.19 28.36 11.61
CA SER A 29 -28.99 28.55 10.79
C SER A 29 -27.72 27.98 11.45
N LYS A 30 -27.51 28.29 12.74
CA LYS A 30 -26.39 27.71 13.51
C LYS A 30 -26.48 26.19 13.61
N LEU A 31 -27.67 25.64 13.86
CA LEU A 31 -27.88 24.20 13.91
C LEU A 31 -27.53 23.54 12.56
N ARG A 32 -27.96 24.13 11.45
CA ARG A 32 -27.66 23.63 10.10
C ARG A 32 -26.15 23.65 9.81
N ALA A 33 -25.46 24.72 10.18
CA ALA A 33 -24.01 24.82 10.04
C ALA A 33 -23.26 23.79 10.90
N LEU A 34 -23.71 23.55 12.14
CA LEU A 34 -23.14 22.53 13.01
C LEU A 34 -23.35 21.11 12.49
N LEU A 35 -24.54 20.82 11.96
CA LEU A 35 -24.84 19.54 11.33
C LEU A 35 -23.94 19.30 10.10
N GLN A 36 -23.81 20.29 9.22
CA GLN A 36 -22.88 20.20 8.08
C GLN A 36 -21.43 19.97 8.53
N ARG A 37 -20.98 20.67 9.57
CA ARG A 37 -19.62 20.49 10.10
C ARG A 37 -19.42 19.10 10.70
N ARG A 38 -20.42 18.59 11.43
CA ARG A 38 -20.42 17.23 11.98
C ARG A 38 -20.34 16.19 10.86
N ASP A 39 -21.14 16.33 9.82
CA ASP A 39 -21.19 15.39 8.71
C ASP A 39 -19.86 15.39 7.94
N ARG A 40 -19.29 16.57 7.70
CA ARG A 40 -17.95 16.70 7.11
C ARG A 40 -16.85 16.08 7.95
N ILE A 41 -16.90 16.23 9.28
CA ILE A 41 -15.93 15.57 10.18
C ILE A 41 -16.09 14.05 10.09
N LYS A 42 -17.32 13.53 10.08
CA LYS A 42 -17.58 12.09 9.91
C LYS A 42 -16.98 11.56 8.61
N GLU A 43 -17.22 12.24 7.48
CA GLU A 43 -16.64 11.87 6.19
C GLU A 43 -15.10 11.84 6.23
N LEU A 44 -14.48 12.88 6.79
CA LEU A 44 -13.02 12.96 6.94
C LEU A 44 -12.48 11.84 7.84
N SER A 45 -13.16 11.51 8.93
CA SER A 45 -12.77 10.42 9.82
C SER A 45 -12.87 9.06 9.14
N VAL A 46 -13.93 8.80 8.36
CA VAL A 46 -14.07 7.55 7.58
C VAL A 46 -12.94 7.43 6.57
N LYS A 47 -12.65 8.51 5.83
CA LYS A 47 -11.55 8.52 4.86
C LYS A 47 -10.20 8.28 5.53
N ARG A 48 -9.92 8.95 6.65
CA ARG A 48 -8.67 8.77 7.39
C ARG A 48 -8.51 7.33 7.90
N ARG A 49 -9.61 6.70 8.34
CA ARG A 49 -9.59 5.30 8.75
C ARG A 49 -9.20 4.38 7.58
N GLN A 50 -9.80 4.56 6.40
CA GLN A 50 -9.46 3.78 5.20
C GLN A 50 -7.97 3.93 4.81
N GLU A 51 -7.43 5.15 4.87
CA GLU A 51 -6.01 5.40 4.61
C GLU A 51 -5.10 4.66 5.62
N LEU A 52 -5.46 4.68 6.90
CA LEU A 52 -4.69 4.01 7.94
C LEU A 52 -4.76 2.48 7.80
N GLU A 53 -5.92 1.95 7.41
CA GLU A 53 -6.11 0.52 7.14
C GLU A 53 -5.23 0.06 5.98
N LEU A 54 -5.16 0.81 4.88
CA LEU A 54 -4.28 0.50 3.76
C LEU A 54 -2.80 0.60 4.12
N SER A 55 -2.42 1.66 4.83
CA SER A 55 -1.05 1.83 5.31
C SER A 55 -0.63 0.66 6.21
N ARG A 56 -1.52 0.23 7.11
CA ARG A 56 -1.31 -0.94 7.96
C ARG A 56 -1.18 -2.23 7.13
N MET A 57 -2.05 -2.43 6.15
CA MET A 57 -2.04 -3.62 5.29
C MET A 57 -0.72 -3.72 4.51
N LEU A 58 -0.24 -2.62 3.93
CA LEU A 58 1.02 -2.60 3.21
C LEU A 58 2.24 -2.75 4.13
N CYS A 59 2.20 -2.18 5.34
CA CYS A 59 3.26 -2.42 6.33
C CYS A 59 3.37 -3.91 6.68
N ILE A 60 2.24 -4.59 6.90
CA ILE A 60 2.20 -6.02 7.16
C ILE A 60 2.71 -6.81 5.95
N PHE A 61 2.24 -6.47 4.74
CA PHE A 61 2.71 -7.10 3.51
C PHE A 61 4.23 -6.98 3.32
N ASN A 62 4.77 -5.78 3.46
CA ASN A 62 6.20 -5.52 3.31
C ASN A 62 7.02 -6.30 4.35
N ARG A 63 6.56 -6.37 5.59
CA ARG A 63 7.21 -7.17 6.64
C ARG A 63 7.19 -8.67 6.29
N ASP A 64 6.05 -9.19 5.86
CA ASP A 64 5.89 -10.61 5.57
C ASP A 64 6.72 -11.02 4.34
N VAL A 65 6.78 -10.15 3.34
CA VAL A 65 7.68 -10.25 2.19
C VAL A 65 9.15 -10.25 2.63
N ALA A 66 9.57 -9.30 3.46
CA ALA A 66 10.94 -9.24 3.96
C ALA A 66 11.32 -10.51 4.74
N GLN A 67 10.42 -11.02 5.57
CA GLN A 67 10.62 -12.27 6.30
C GLN A 67 10.74 -13.48 5.36
N ARG A 68 9.89 -13.57 4.32
CA ARG A 68 9.98 -14.62 3.31
C ARG A 68 11.29 -14.56 2.54
N MET A 69 11.76 -13.35 2.21
CA MET A 69 13.05 -13.13 1.56
C MET A 69 14.24 -13.58 2.42
N LEU A 70 14.22 -13.30 3.72
CA LEU A 70 15.26 -13.79 4.65
C LEU A 70 15.32 -15.32 4.65
N LYS A 71 14.18 -16.00 4.80
CA LYS A 71 14.10 -17.47 4.77
C LYS A 71 14.64 -18.05 3.46
N MET A 72 14.30 -17.44 2.32
CA MET A 72 14.83 -17.88 1.03
C MET A 72 16.36 -17.65 0.93
N THR A 73 16.89 -16.60 1.54
CA THR A 73 18.34 -16.33 1.60
C THR A 73 19.07 -17.37 2.43
N GLU A 74 18.55 -17.70 3.60
CA GLU A 74 19.10 -18.72 4.49
C GLU A 74 19.09 -20.10 3.81
N ALA A 75 17.98 -20.48 3.17
CA ALA A 75 17.92 -21.70 2.37
C ALA A 75 18.94 -21.72 1.21
N GLY A 76 19.19 -20.57 0.58
CA GLY A 76 20.19 -20.43 -0.47
C GLY A 76 21.64 -20.60 0.00
N LYS A 77 21.93 -20.31 1.28
CA LYS A 77 23.26 -20.45 1.91
C LYS A 77 23.54 -21.87 2.39
N ALA A 78 22.50 -22.59 2.84
CA ALA A 78 22.64 -23.93 3.41
C ALA A 78 22.90 -25.04 2.36
N GLU A 79 22.62 -24.79 1.08
CA GLU A 79 22.59 -25.84 0.06
C GLU A 79 23.36 -25.39 -1.18
N LEU A 80 24.64 -25.77 -1.26
CA LEU A 80 25.61 -25.24 -2.23
C LEU A 80 25.96 -26.18 -3.39
N SER A 81 25.49 -27.43 -3.44
CA SER A 81 26.01 -28.41 -4.41
C SER A 81 25.09 -28.83 -5.55
N ASP A 82 23.75 -28.73 -5.41
CA ASP A 82 22.84 -29.31 -6.41
C ASP A 82 22.14 -28.26 -7.30
N LEU A 83 22.38 -28.35 -8.61
CA LEU A 83 21.74 -27.53 -9.64
C LEU A 83 20.21 -27.65 -9.58
N GLN A 84 19.68 -28.86 -9.34
CA GLN A 84 18.24 -29.06 -9.33
C GLN A 84 17.57 -28.31 -8.15
N THR A 85 18.23 -28.25 -7.00
CA THR A 85 17.78 -27.44 -5.85
C THR A 85 17.86 -25.94 -6.15
N LYS A 86 18.93 -25.45 -6.80
CA LYS A 86 19.02 -24.03 -7.19
C LYS A 86 17.95 -23.62 -8.21
N MET A 87 17.66 -24.48 -9.20
CA MET A 87 16.58 -24.25 -10.16
C MET A 87 15.21 -24.16 -9.47
N LYS A 88 14.92 -25.03 -8.51
CA LYS A 88 13.67 -24.96 -7.72
C LYS A 88 13.58 -23.67 -6.90
N LEU A 89 14.69 -23.21 -6.32
CA LEU A 89 14.73 -21.95 -5.57
C LEU A 89 14.50 -20.73 -6.49
N LEU A 90 15.10 -20.74 -7.68
CA LEU A 90 14.89 -19.71 -8.70
C LEU A 90 13.43 -19.68 -9.16
N GLN A 91 12.83 -20.83 -9.44
CA GLN A 91 11.42 -20.90 -9.83
C GLN A 91 10.49 -20.34 -8.75
N LYS A 92 10.71 -20.70 -7.48
CA LYS A 92 9.96 -20.13 -6.35
C LYS A 92 10.13 -18.61 -6.25
N HIS A 93 11.32 -18.10 -6.57
CA HIS A 93 11.60 -16.67 -6.58
C HIS A 93 10.90 -15.93 -7.73
N GLN A 94 10.88 -16.50 -8.92
CA GLN A 94 10.16 -15.92 -10.07
C GLN A 94 8.65 -15.88 -9.83
N VAL A 95 8.07 -16.92 -9.21
CA VAL A 95 6.66 -16.89 -8.78
C VAL A 95 6.43 -15.76 -7.78
N PHE A 96 7.34 -15.59 -6.83
CA PHE A 96 7.24 -14.51 -5.84
C PHE A 96 7.38 -13.11 -6.46
N GLU A 97 8.25 -12.94 -7.46
CA GLU A 97 8.34 -11.70 -8.24
C GLU A 97 7.04 -11.37 -8.95
N ALA A 98 6.41 -12.37 -9.57
CA ALA A 98 5.10 -12.20 -10.22
C ALA A 98 4.01 -11.84 -9.21
N GLU A 99 4.00 -12.46 -8.02
CA GLU A 99 3.09 -12.09 -6.92
C GLU A 99 3.29 -10.64 -6.50
N ILE A 100 4.54 -10.17 -6.34
CA ILE A 100 4.83 -8.77 -5.98
C ILE A 100 4.37 -7.80 -7.07
N LEU A 101 4.64 -8.11 -8.34
CA LEU A 101 4.21 -7.27 -9.46
C LEU A 101 2.68 -7.17 -9.54
N ALA A 102 1.96 -8.28 -9.33
CA ALA A 102 0.50 -8.27 -9.32
C ALA A 102 -0.06 -7.42 -8.17
N HIS A 103 0.52 -7.51 -6.96
CA HIS A 103 0.14 -6.65 -5.84
C HIS A 103 0.47 -5.18 -6.08
N SER A 104 1.54 -4.89 -6.83
CA SER A 104 1.96 -3.52 -7.15
C SER A 104 0.89 -2.73 -7.91
N GLU A 105 0.22 -3.39 -8.86
CA GLU A 105 -0.82 -2.79 -9.69
C GLU A 105 -2.07 -2.49 -8.84
N ILE A 106 -2.45 -3.41 -7.95
CA ILE A 106 -3.58 -3.24 -7.04
C ILE A 106 -3.31 -2.09 -6.08
N ILE A 107 -2.14 -2.10 -5.43
CA ILE A 107 -1.74 -1.06 -4.48
C ILE A 107 -1.70 0.30 -5.18
N ASN A 108 -1.10 0.42 -6.37
CA ASN A 108 -1.06 1.71 -7.07
C ASN A 108 -2.48 2.21 -7.43
N ASN A 109 -3.35 1.35 -7.92
CA ASN A 109 -4.71 1.73 -8.31
C ASN A 109 -5.58 2.13 -7.11
N GLU A 110 -5.47 1.40 -5.99
CA GLU A 110 -6.18 1.74 -4.74
C GLU A 110 -5.61 3.00 -4.08
N LEU A 111 -4.29 3.17 -4.09
CA LEU A 111 -3.64 4.37 -3.55
C LEU A 111 -3.94 5.62 -4.39
N VAL A 112 -4.16 5.50 -5.70
CA VAL A 112 -4.54 6.65 -6.54
C VAL A 112 -6.03 6.99 -6.35
N SER A 113 -6.91 5.99 -6.27
CA SER A 113 -8.36 6.21 -6.15
C SER A 113 -8.79 6.85 -4.82
N LEU A 114 -8.08 6.56 -3.72
CA LEU A 114 -8.40 7.09 -2.39
C LEU A 114 -7.88 8.51 -2.14
N PHE A 115 -7.02 9.03 -3.02
CA PHE A 115 -6.27 10.25 -2.78
C PHE A 115 -6.94 11.52 -3.33
N HIS A 116 -7.77 12.17 -2.51
CA HIS A 116 -8.01 13.61 -2.67
C HIS A 116 -6.85 14.44 -2.02
N PRO A 117 -6.17 15.36 -2.74
CA PRO A 117 -4.82 15.87 -2.40
C PRO A 117 -4.70 16.86 -1.22
N LYS A 118 -5.65 16.91 -0.28
CA LYS A 118 -5.80 18.08 0.62
C LYS A 118 -5.21 17.95 2.03
N SER A 119 -4.58 16.82 2.40
CA SER A 119 -3.90 16.69 3.71
C SER A 119 -2.39 16.46 3.55
N LYS A 120 -1.57 17.28 4.25
CA LYS A 120 -0.10 17.19 4.26
C LYS A 120 0.41 15.86 4.84
N GLU A 121 -0.25 15.34 5.88
CA GLU A 121 0.10 14.06 6.49
C GLU A 121 -0.12 12.88 5.56
N VAL A 122 -1.18 12.96 4.75
CA VAL A 122 -1.54 11.94 3.76
C VAL A 122 -0.49 11.87 2.66
N LYS A 123 0.00 13.02 2.17
CA LYS A 123 1.13 13.07 1.23
C LYS A 123 2.42 12.47 1.80
N LYS A 124 2.75 12.77 3.06
CA LYS A 124 3.96 12.24 3.72
C LYS A 124 3.89 10.72 3.87
N SER A 125 2.74 10.20 4.27
CA SER A 125 2.51 8.76 4.40
C SER A 125 2.67 8.05 3.05
N THR A 126 2.11 8.60 1.96
CA THR A 126 2.24 8.04 0.61
C THR A 126 3.66 8.05 0.08
N ALA A 127 4.39 9.13 0.33
CA ALA A 127 5.78 9.23 -0.11
C ALA A 127 6.64 8.15 0.58
N ALA A 128 6.49 8.00 1.90
CA ALA A 128 7.17 6.93 2.65
C ALA A 128 6.77 5.53 2.14
N LEU A 129 5.49 5.35 1.81
CA LEU A 129 4.97 4.09 1.29
C LEU A 129 5.58 3.72 -0.08
N LYS A 130 5.68 4.70 -0.98
CA LYS A 130 6.32 4.53 -2.30
C LYS A 130 7.81 4.22 -2.17
N LEU A 131 8.51 4.87 -1.23
CA LEU A 131 9.93 4.59 -0.98
C LEU A 131 10.15 3.14 -0.52
N LEU A 132 9.40 2.69 0.49
CA LEU A 132 9.48 1.31 0.99
C LEU A 132 9.16 0.29 -0.12
N TRP A 133 8.22 0.62 -1.00
CA TRP A 133 7.86 -0.22 -2.14
C TRP A 133 9.02 -0.34 -3.15
N GLU A 134 9.65 0.77 -3.51
CA GLU A 134 10.80 0.76 -4.43
C GLU A 134 12.01 0.03 -3.83
N GLU A 135 12.28 0.22 -2.54
CA GLU A 135 13.32 -0.53 -1.82
C GLU A 135 13.07 -2.04 -1.90
N LEU A 136 11.82 -2.46 -1.70
CA LEU A 136 11.45 -3.86 -1.82
C LEU A 136 11.68 -4.39 -3.24
N ARG A 137 11.21 -3.69 -4.27
CA ARG A 137 11.41 -4.10 -5.67
C ARG A 137 12.88 -4.26 -6.01
N ASN A 138 13.71 -3.30 -5.60
CA ASN A 138 15.14 -3.34 -5.83
C ASN A 138 15.82 -4.52 -5.12
N ALA A 139 15.43 -4.81 -3.88
CA ALA A 139 15.97 -5.94 -3.13
C ALA A 139 15.59 -7.29 -3.76
N VAL A 140 14.35 -7.42 -4.25
CA VAL A 140 13.86 -8.62 -4.93
C VAL A 140 14.58 -8.82 -6.26
N ALA A 141 14.67 -7.80 -7.11
CA ALA A 141 15.35 -7.88 -8.40
C ALA A 141 16.86 -8.20 -8.24
N SER A 142 17.53 -7.57 -7.28
CA SER A 142 18.94 -7.85 -6.98
C SER A 142 19.18 -9.31 -6.61
N ARG A 143 18.27 -9.90 -5.82
CA ARG A 143 18.31 -11.33 -5.50
C ARG A 143 18.08 -12.20 -6.73
N GLY A 144 17.15 -11.84 -7.61
CA GLY A 144 16.86 -12.56 -8.85
C GLY A 144 18.12 -12.70 -9.71
N ILE A 145 18.82 -11.58 -9.93
CA ILE A 145 20.10 -11.54 -10.65
C ILE A 145 21.14 -12.49 -10.01
N ALA A 146 21.27 -12.45 -8.67
CA ALA A 146 22.21 -13.32 -7.97
C ALA A 146 21.87 -14.82 -8.09
N LEU A 147 20.58 -15.18 -8.09
CA LEU A 147 20.12 -16.57 -8.27
C LEU A 147 20.37 -17.07 -9.69
N GLU A 148 20.12 -16.22 -10.70
CA GLU A 148 20.41 -16.55 -12.10
C GLU A 148 21.90 -16.74 -12.36
N ALA A 149 22.74 -15.83 -11.86
CA ALA A 149 24.19 -15.96 -11.97
C ALA A 149 24.71 -17.26 -11.31
N ASN A 150 24.11 -17.66 -10.19
CA ASN A 150 24.48 -18.92 -9.52
C ASN A 150 24.05 -20.16 -10.32
N ARG A 151 22.85 -20.15 -10.91
CA ARG A 151 22.40 -21.20 -11.85
C ARG A 151 23.39 -21.33 -13.01
N ASP A 152 23.73 -20.23 -13.66
CA ASP A 152 24.60 -20.21 -14.84
C ASP A 152 25.99 -20.78 -14.52
N PHE A 153 26.52 -20.42 -13.35
CA PHE A 153 27.78 -20.96 -12.87
C PHE A 153 27.73 -22.48 -12.66
N LEU A 154 26.66 -23.00 -12.05
CA LEU A 154 26.49 -24.44 -11.86
C LEU A 154 26.30 -25.20 -13.19
N GLU A 155 25.55 -24.64 -14.14
CA GLU A 155 25.42 -25.21 -15.48
C GLU A 155 26.77 -25.27 -16.21
N PHE A 156 27.60 -24.23 -16.05
CA PHE A 156 28.95 -24.22 -16.60
C PHE A 156 29.80 -25.35 -16.00
N LEU A 157 29.79 -25.52 -14.67
CA LEU A 157 30.54 -26.61 -14.01
C LEU A 157 30.10 -27.99 -14.50
N GLN A 158 28.80 -28.23 -14.67
CA GLN A 158 28.31 -29.49 -15.24
C GLN A 158 28.77 -29.72 -16.69
N LYS A 159 28.84 -28.65 -17.50
CA LYS A 159 29.38 -28.74 -18.87
C LYS A 159 30.87 -29.10 -18.86
N VAL A 160 31.65 -28.48 -17.97
CA VAL A 160 33.07 -28.80 -17.78
C VAL A 160 33.26 -30.27 -17.38
N GLU A 161 32.51 -30.74 -16.37
CA GLU A 161 32.60 -32.13 -15.91
C GLU A 161 32.28 -33.14 -17.02
N LYS A 162 31.26 -32.86 -17.85
CA LYS A 162 30.92 -33.69 -19.03
C LYS A 162 32.06 -33.76 -20.03
N VAL A 163 32.69 -32.62 -20.33
CA VAL A 163 33.84 -32.55 -21.26
C VAL A 163 35.03 -33.32 -20.68
N GLU A 164 35.35 -33.14 -19.41
CA GLU A 164 36.43 -33.88 -18.77
C GLU A 164 36.17 -35.40 -18.75
N ALA A 165 34.94 -35.81 -18.46
CA ALA A 165 34.56 -37.22 -18.48
C ALA A 165 34.70 -37.82 -19.89
N TRP A 166 34.32 -37.06 -20.92
CA TRP A 166 34.51 -37.46 -22.31
C TRP A 166 36.00 -37.61 -22.66
N ILE A 167 36.84 -36.66 -22.24
CA ILE A 167 38.31 -36.74 -22.42
C ILE A 167 38.86 -37.99 -21.72
N ARG A 168 38.54 -38.21 -20.44
CA ARG A 168 38.96 -39.41 -19.68
C ARG A 168 38.57 -40.70 -20.38
N HIS A 169 37.34 -40.78 -20.90
CA HIS A 169 36.86 -41.93 -21.64
C HIS A 169 37.61 -42.15 -22.97
N LYS A 170 37.93 -41.08 -23.70
CA LYS A 170 38.72 -41.18 -24.95
C LYS A 170 40.18 -41.56 -24.71
N VAL A 171 40.81 -41.02 -23.66
CA VAL A 171 42.18 -41.39 -23.27
C VAL A 171 42.25 -42.85 -22.85
N ARG A 172 41.29 -43.33 -22.04
CA ARG A 172 41.21 -44.75 -21.63
C ARG A 172 41.04 -45.72 -22.80
N ARG A 173 40.41 -45.30 -23.90
CA ARG A 173 40.19 -46.14 -25.10
C ARG A 173 41.38 -46.18 -26.07
N ARG A 174 42.41 -45.35 -25.87
CA ARG A 174 43.61 -45.30 -26.72
C ARG A 174 44.80 -46.07 -26.13
N LEU A 175 44.67 -46.54 -24.89
CA LEU A 175 45.58 -47.49 -24.23
C LEU A 175 44.99 -48.89 -24.34
#